data_AF-A0A1F5FY30-F1
#
_entry.id   AF-A0A1F5FY30-F1
#
_cell.length_a   1.000
_cell.length_b   1.000
_cell.length_c   1.000
_cell.angle_alpha   90.00
_cell.angle_beta   90.00
_cell.angle_gamma   90.00
#
_symmetry.space_group_name_H-M   'P 1'
#
loop_
_entity.id
_entity.type
_entity.pdbx_description
1 polymer ?
#
loop_
_entity_poly.entity_id
_entity_poly.type
_entity_poly.pdbx_seq_one_letter_code
_entity_poly.pdbx_strand_id
1 'polypeptide(L)' 'MTATTFQKPVTTFPSDYYAQESSDWVIFPDEVRETITALTDKWRAAKVSNDEIQTRLKTIGFLDLHLDLIRKHP' A
#
# COMPACT_ATOMS: atom_id res chain seq x y z
N MET A 1 3.01 -5.72 27.53
CA MET A 1 3.04 -4.34 27.01
C MET A 1 3.37 -4.39 25.52
N THR A 2 2.54 -3.78 24.69
CA THR A 2 2.69 -3.71 23.23
C THR A 2 2.65 -2.27 22.74
N ALA A 3 3.32 -1.99 21.62
CA ALA A 3 3.35 -0.67 20.99
C ALA A 3 3.22 -0.78 19.46
N THR A 4 2.48 0.14 18.86
CA THR A 4 2.31 0.26 17.39
C THR A 4 2.45 1.71 16.93
N THR A 5 2.79 1.94 15.66
CA THR A 5 2.78 3.28 15.06
C THR A 5 1.34 3.75 14.82
N PHE A 6 0.54 2.92 14.18
CA PHE A 6 -0.87 3.22 13.88
C PHE A 6 -1.80 2.18 14.50
N GLN A 7 -2.87 2.65 15.13
CA GLN A 7 -3.98 1.82 15.58
C GLN A 7 -5.20 2.01 14.68
N LYS A 8 -5.93 0.92 14.39
CA LYS A 8 -7.16 0.98 13.61
C LYS A 8 -8.37 1.04 14.54
N PRO A 9 -9.45 1.76 14.17
CA PRO A 9 -10.68 1.76 14.95
C PRO A 9 -11.30 0.36 15.13
N VAL A 10 -11.02 -0.55 14.19
CA VAL A 10 -11.51 -1.94 14.18
C VAL A 10 -10.58 -2.91 14.92
N THR A 11 -9.55 -2.42 15.63
CA THR A 11 -8.60 -3.26 16.36
C THR A 11 -9.27 -3.95 17.56
N THR A 12 -9.34 -5.29 17.55
CA THR A 12 -9.93 -6.10 18.65
C THR A 12 -9.07 -6.12 19.92
N PHE A 13 -7.74 -6.05 19.77
CA PHE A 13 -6.78 -6.05 20.88
C PHE A 13 -5.95 -4.77 20.80
N PRO A 14 -6.37 -3.67 21.48
CA PRO A 14 -5.66 -2.40 21.40
C PRO A 14 -4.27 -2.51 22.01
N SER A 15 -3.31 -1.77 21.45
CA SER A 15 -1.96 -1.69 22.00
C SER A 15 -1.94 -0.76 23.21
N ASP A 16 -1.07 -1.04 24.18
CA ASP A 16 -0.90 -0.16 25.36
C ASP A 16 -0.39 1.23 24.96
N TYR A 17 0.40 1.29 23.87
CA TYR A 17 0.91 2.53 23.29
C TYR A 17 0.70 2.55 21.79
N TYR A 18 0.22 3.68 21.27
CA TYR A 18 0.13 3.92 19.83
C TYR A 18 0.44 5.38 19.50
N ALA A 19 1.10 5.65 18.37
CA ALA A 19 1.43 7.02 17.99
C ALA A 19 0.23 7.77 17.42
N GLN A 20 -0.61 7.11 16.62
CA GLN A 20 -1.80 7.70 16.03
C GLN A 20 -2.90 6.65 15.76
N GLU A 21 -4.17 7.06 15.80
CA GLU A 21 -5.29 6.27 15.27
C GLU A 21 -5.64 6.74 13.85
N SER A 22 -5.85 5.80 12.92
CA SER A 22 -6.25 6.12 11.54
C SER A 22 -7.12 5.01 10.96
N SER A 23 -8.22 5.36 10.29
CA SER A 23 -9.08 4.42 9.55
C SER A 23 -8.56 4.08 8.16
N ASP A 24 -7.62 4.84 7.62
CA ASP A 24 -7.19 4.74 6.22
C ASP A 24 -6.26 3.57 5.98
N TRP A 25 -6.04 3.17 4.73
CA TRP A 25 -4.98 2.21 4.41
C TRP A 25 -3.63 2.91 4.48
N VAL A 26 -2.76 2.49 5.40
CA VAL A 26 -1.42 3.06 5.57
C VAL A 26 -0.44 2.23 4.75
N ILE A 27 0.33 2.89 3.90
CA ILE A 27 1.43 2.29 3.13
C ILE A 27 2.72 2.78 3.75
N PHE A 28 3.51 1.88 4.34
CA PHE A 28 4.78 2.28 4.94
C PHE A 28 5.87 2.49 3.86
N PRO A 29 6.87 3.36 4.12
CA PRO A 29 7.93 3.64 3.16
C PRO A 29 8.77 2.42 2.76
N ASP A 30 8.87 1.43 3.64
CA ASP A 30 9.60 0.17 3.43
C ASP A 30 8.78 -0.90 2.68
N GLU A 31 7.47 -0.72 2.54
CA GLU A 31 6.55 -1.68 1.90
C GLU A 31 6.24 -1.34 0.43
N VAL A 32 6.98 -0.39 -0.17
CA VAL A 32 6.70 0.12 -1.53
C VAL A 32 6.64 -1.01 -2.57
N ARG A 33 7.62 -1.92 -2.55
CA ARG A 33 7.69 -3.03 -3.52
C ARG A 33 6.51 -4.00 -3.37
N GLU A 34 6.20 -4.38 -2.13
CA GLU A 34 5.12 -5.33 -1.82
C GLU A 34 3.77 -4.72 -2.18
N THR A 35 3.57 -3.45 -1.84
CA THR A 35 2.34 -2.71 -2.14
C THR A 35 2.13 -2.57 -3.64
N ILE A 36 3.15 -2.16 -4.40
CA ILE A 36 3.03 -2.02 -5.86
C ILE A 36 2.73 -3.38 -6.51
N THR A 37 3.43 -4.44 -6.10
CA THR A 37 3.20 -5.79 -6.63
C THR A 37 1.76 -6.25 -6.34
N ALA A 38 1.34 -6.20 -5.08
CA ALA A 38 0.02 -6.66 -4.67
C ALA A 38 -1.14 -5.87 -5.30
N LEU A 39 -1.00 -4.55 -5.45
CA LEU A 39 -2.01 -3.71 -6.13
C LEU A 39 -2.04 -3.98 -7.63
N THR A 40 -0.88 -4.10 -8.27
CA THR A 40 -0.76 -4.41 -9.70
C THR A 40 -1.42 -5.75 -10.01
N ASP A 41 -1.13 -6.79 -9.22
CA ASP A 41 -1.70 -8.13 -9.40
C ASP A 41 -3.24 -8.11 -9.27
N LYS A 42 -3.76 -7.42 -8.26
CA LYS A 42 -5.22 -7.25 -8.06
C LYS A 42 -5.87 -6.55 -9.26
N TRP A 43 -5.25 -5.49 -9.77
CA TRP A 43 -5.80 -4.75 -10.91
C TRP A 43 -5.66 -5.50 -12.23
N ARG A 44 -4.58 -6.26 -12.44
CA ARG A 44 -4.43 -7.17 -13.59
C ARG A 44 -5.49 -8.26 -13.57
N ALA A 45 -5.76 -8.85 -12.40
CA ALA A 45 -6.86 -9.81 -12.25
C ALA A 45 -8.23 -9.19 -12.58
N ALA A 46 -8.41 -7.89 -12.28
CA ALA A 46 -9.58 -7.11 -12.67
C ALA A 46 -9.55 -6.61 -14.14
N LYS A 47 -8.58 -7.05 -14.95
CA LYS A 47 -8.39 -6.67 -16.37
C LYS A 47 -8.18 -5.17 -16.61
N VAL A 48 -7.64 -4.46 -15.62
CA VAL A 48 -7.23 -3.06 -15.77
C VAL A 48 -5.93 -3.00 -16.59
N SER A 49 -5.83 -2.03 -17.49
CA SER A 49 -4.63 -1.87 -18.33
C SER A 49 -3.43 -1.42 -17.50
N ASN A 50 -2.21 -1.79 -17.93
CA ASN A 50 -1.00 -1.38 -17.23
C ASN A 50 -0.81 0.16 -17.19
N ASP A 51 -1.30 0.88 -18.22
CA ASP A 51 -1.24 2.35 -18.28
C ASP A 51 -2.14 3.01 -17.21
N GLU A 52 -3.35 2.45 -17.04
CA GLU A 52 -4.26 2.88 -16.00
C GLU A 52 -3.75 2.52 -14.59
N ILE A 53 -3.12 1.35 -14.44
CA ILE A 53 -2.45 0.95 -13.18
C ILE A 53 -1.34 1.96 -12.82
N GLN A 54 -0.50 2.36 -13.78
CA GLN A 54 0.54 3.35 -13.55
C GLN A 54 -0.06 4.69 -13.11
N THR A 55 -1.13 5.14 -13.77
CA THR A 55 -1.83 6.39 -13.40
C THR A 55 -2.39 6.35 -11.98
N ARG A 56 -2.98 5.21 -11.59
CA ARG A 56 -3.49 5.00 -10.22
C ARG A 56 -2.36 5.03 -9.18
N LEU A 57 -1.25 4.35 -9.43
CA LEU A 57 -0.09 4.34 -8.52
C LEU A 57 0.53 5.72 -8.38
N LYS A 58 0.64 6.50 -9.46
CA LYS A 58 1.07 7.91 -9.39
C LYS A 58 0.13 8.75 -8.54
N THR A 59 -1.18 8.54 -8.67
CA THR A 59 -2.19 9.27 -7.89
C THR A 59 -2.09 8.97 -6.39
N ILE A 60 -1.73 7.74 -6.03
CA ILE A 60 -1.48 7.33 -4.63
C ILE A 60 -0.18 7.97 -4.08
N GLY A 61 0.71 8.45 -4.95
CA GLY A 61 1.96 9.12 -4.58
C GLY A 61 3.23 8.33 -4.87
N PHE A 62 3.15 7.21 -5.61
CA PHE A 62 4.35 6.49 -6.02
C PHE A 62 5.09 7.24 -7.14
N LEU A 63 6.42 7.30 -7.02
CA LEU A 63 7.31 7.92 -8.00
C LEU A 63 7.53 7.01 -9.21
N ASP A 64 7.91 7.61 -10.35
CA ASP A 64 8.23 6.91 -11.59
C ASP A 64 9.30 5.81 -11.39
N LEU A 65 10.29 6.06 -10.53
CA LEU A 65 11.33 5.09 -10.16
C LEU A 65 10.73 3.77 -9.64
N HIS A 66 9.62 3.84 -8.91
CA HIS A 66 8.96 2.67 -8.34
C HIS A 66 8.12 1.91 -9.38
N LEU A 67 7.67 2.58 -10.44
CA LEU A 67 6.80 1.99 -11.47
C LEU A 67 7.54 1.03 -12.41
N ASP A 68 8.88 1.05 -12.44
CA ASP A 68 9.68 0.07 -13.17
C ASP A 68 9.46 -1.36 -12.65
N LEU A 69 9.03 -1.52 -11.39
CA LEU A 69 8.69 -2.82 -10.80
C LEU A 69 7.52 -3.51 -11.53
N ILE A 70 6.58 -2.74 -12.10
CA ILE A 70 5.43 -3.24 -12.86
C ILE A 70 5.89 -3.99 -14.10
N ARG A 71 6.99 -3.55 -14.72
CA ARG A 71 7.57 -4.15 -15.94
C ARG A 71 8.43 -5.37 -15.64
N LYS A 72 9.04 -5.41 -14.46
CA LYS A 72 10.00 -6.46 -14.06
C LYS A 72 9.32 -7.74 -13.58
N HIS A 73 8.05 -7.65 -13.19
CA HIS A 73 7.23 -8.77 -12.73
C HIS A 73 5.86 -8.76 -13.46
N PRO A 74 5.77 -9.36 -14.68
CA PRO A 74 4.51 -9.55 -15.40
C PRO A 74 3.62 -10.63 -14.78
#